data_AF-A0A4R5Q5V6-F1
#
_entry.id   AF-A0A4R5Q5V6-F1
#
_cell.length_a   1.000
_cell.length_b   1.000
_cell.length_c   1.000
_cell.angle_alpha   90.00
_cell.angle_beta   90.00
_cell.angle_gamma   90.00
#
_symmetry.space_group_name_H-M   'P 1'
#
loop_
_entity.id
_entity.type
_entity.pdbx_description
1 polymer ?
#
loop_
_entity_poly.entity_id
_entity_poly.type
_entity_poly.pdbx_seq_one_letter_code
_entity_poly.pdbx_strand_id
1 'polypeptide(L)'
;MACGHTLMPLHFFDKHRVMRKAACDEAVMTREELHALVWSKPMRAAAMEQGISDVTLARHCRKANVPVPPPDHWEKVRTGKKVTPQPLPPLPTVAGAASLSGLFPAHKSSTCLAGSRDLSRPAFKTMDEVTQRIQAAVGEIRVPNSLSRPPLIVARLLRRDEERRAKITSNDLYNKSQPKFDRPIQQRRLRILSTLILALEKLGLKVYGSKHAGEEFTVSIRYLLAVHFLLAIEGGEHGYPFYGEHLQPPSDERLRFDITSHSPESAPPLQTWRDDATPLEDQLGKIACGLLLTAEAAARRGAVQSYELAVKNRAEEAQKTRVAAERAKAERAAREAAAAKARFTALMDGADALERAERIRRYVAAVQARVTARPDMAEPSALRQWAAWALAEADALDPVLSRLFKEELLTPSDDVHLPKADR
;
A
#
# COMPACT_ATOMS: atom_id res chain seq x y z
N MET A 1 -25.90 -45.36 32.14
CA MET A 1 -24.54 -45.76 31.72
C MET A 1 -23.98 -44.63 30.86
N ALA A 2 -22.90 -44.02 31.33
CA ALA A 2 -22.29 -42.81 30.77
C ALA A 2 -21.20 -43.15 29.75
N CYS A 3 -20.68 -42.09 29.11
CA CYS A 3 -19.52 -41.98 28.20
C CYS A 3 -19.83 -42.27 26.72
N GLY A 4 -19.39 -41.47 25.76
CA GLY A 4 -18.49 -40.32 25.79
C GLY A 4 -18.06 -39.99 24.35
N HIS A 5 -17.89 -38.69 24.07
CA HIS A 5 -17.32 -38.14 22.84
C HIS A 5 -16.05 -38.87 22.39
N THR A 6 -15.84 -39.07 21.08
CA THR A 6 -14.50 -39.00 20.50
C THR A 6 -14.54 -38.59 19.03
N LEU A 7 -14.25 -37.30 18.80
CA LEU A 7 -13.72 -36.76 17.55
C LEU A 7 -12.34 -37.39 17.29
N MET A 8 -12.12 -37.95 16.09
CA MET A 8 -10.78 -38.36 15.68
C MET A 8 -9.98 -37.15 15.17
N PRO A 9 -8.73 -36.94 15.64
CA PRO A 9 -7.85 -35.87 15.21
C PRO A 9 -6.99 -36.32 14.02
N LEU A 10 -6.91 -35.49 12.98
CA LEU A 10 -5.86 -35.58 11.96
C LEU A 10 -4.76 -34.57 12.29
N HIS A 11 -3.88 -34.96 13.22
CA HIS A 11 -2.51 -34.44 13.28
C HIS A 11 -1.62 -35.37 12.47
N PHE A 12 -1.27 -35.01 11.24
CA PHE A 12 0.00 -35.40 10.65
C PHE A 12 0.30 -34.58 9.39
N PHE A 13 1.15 -33.56 9.53
CA PHE A 13 2.26 -33.19 8.65
C PHE A 13 2.70 -31.77 8.99
N ASP A 14 3.41 -31.64 10.10
CA ASP A 14 4.38 -30.57 10.26
C ASP A 14 5.74 -31.10 9.76
N LYS A 15 6.19 -30.56 8.63
CA LYS A 15 7.59 -30.63 8.19
C LYS A 15 7.94 -29.31 7.54
N HIS A 16 8.43 -28.39 8.36
CA HIS A 16 9.52 -27.45 8.07
C HIS A 16 9.58 -26.92 6.63
N ARG A 17 8.88 -25.82 6.37
CA ARG A 17 9.33 -24.85 5.36
C ARG A 17 9.91 -23.66 6.10
N VAL A 18 11.21 -23.76 6.40
CA VAL A 18 12.07 -22.61 6.71
C VAL A 18 12.03 -21.71 5.47
N MET A 19 11.05 -20.80 5.42
CA MET A 19 11.08 -19.70 4.47
C MET A 19 12.22 -18.79 4.91
N ARG A 20 13.40 -19.02 4.32
CA ARG A 20 14.44 -17.99 4.24
C ARG A 20 13.75 -16.70 3.80
N LYS A 21 13.73 -15.73 4.69
CA LYS A 21 13.30 -14.35 4.46
C LYS A 21 14.33 -13.73 3.52
N ALA A 22 14.26 -14.10 2.25
CA ALA A 22 14.97 -13.40 1.20
C ALA A 22 14.37 -12.00 1.16
N ALA A 23 15.21 -11.00 1.41
CA ALA A 23 14.92 -9.62 1.03
C ALA A 23 14.67 -9.63 -0.48
N CYS A 24 13.41 -9.75 -0.88
CA CYS A 24 13.02 -9.42 -2.25
C CYS A 24 13.07 -7.91 -2.31
N ASP A 25 14.25 -7.38 -2.62
CA ASP A 25 14.36 -6.08 -3.25
C ASP A 25 13.50 -6.14 -4.51
N GLU A 26 12.29 -5.58 -4.45
CA GLU A 26 11.46 -5.37 -5.63
C GLU A 26 12.23 -4.43 -6.56
N ALA A 27 13.05 -5.02 -7.42
CA ALA A 27 13.79 -4.32 -8.44
C ALA A 27 12.79 -3.58 -9.32
N VAL A 28 12.84 -2.27 -9.25
CA VAL A 28 12.11 -1.38 -10.14
C VAL A 28 12.71 -1.56 -11.53
N MET A 29 12.01 -2.31 -12.37
CA MET A 29 12.39 -2.51 -13.76
C MET A 29 11.67 -1.48 -14.63
N THR A 30 12.32 -0.91 -15.63
CA THR A 30 11.64 -0.05 -16.62
C THR A 30 10.84 -0.92 -17.61
N ARG A 31 9.94 -0.30 -18.40
CA ARG A 31 9.16 -1.04 -19.40
C ARG A 31 10.08 -1.65 -20.47
N GLU A 32 11.12 -0.90 -20.84
CA GLU A 32 12.15 -1.28 -21.79
C GLU A 32 12.99 -2.43 -21.25
N GLU A 33 13.41 -2.37 -19.99
CA GLU A 33 14.11 -3.46 -19.31
C GLU A 33 13.24 -4.72 -19.20
N LEU A 34 11.94 -4.57 -18.90
CA LEU A 34 11.01 -5.69 -18.84
C LEU A 34 10.83 -6.38 -20.20
N HIS A 35 10.80 -5.60 -21.29
CA HIS A 35 10.81 -6.15 -22.64
C HIS A 35 12.14 -6.85 -22.94
N ALA A 36 13.27 -6.20 -22.67
CA ALA A 36 14.59 -6.78 -22.89
C ALA A 36 14.74 -8.11 -22.13
N LEU A 37 14.29 -8.18 -20.88
CA LEU A 37 14.33 -9.39 -20.06
C LEU A 37 13.50 -10.51 -20.69
N VAL A 38 12.24 -10.22 -21.04
CA VAL A 38 11.28 -11.22 -21.54
C VAL A 38 11.63 -11.71 -22.95
N TRP A 39 12.35 -10.91 -23.74
CA TRP A 39 12.84 -11.29 -25.07
C TRP A 39 14.27 -11.84 -25.06
N SER A 40 15.00 -11.75 -23.93
CA SER A 40 16.33 -12.34 -23.78
C SER A 40 16.31 -13.81 -23.36
N LYS A 41 15.29 -14.23 -22.58
CA LYS A 41 15.22 -15.59 -22.03
C LYS A 41 13.78 -16.09 -21.85
N PRO A 42 13.56 -17.41 -21.76
CA PRO A 42 12.24 -17.98 -21.51
C PRO A 42 11.59 -17.42 -20.24
N MET A 43 10.27 -17.22 -20.28
CA MET A 43 9.48 -16.58 -19.22
C MET A 43 9.73 -17.16 -17.82
N ARG A 44 9.91 -18.48 -17.71
CA ARG A 44 10.20 -19.14 -16.42
C ARG A 44 11.55 -18.73 -15.85
N ALA A 45 12.58 -18.65 -16.69
CA ALA A 45 13.91 -18.21 -16.27
C ALA A 45 13.90 -16.73 -15.89
N ALA A 46 13.24 -15.88 -16.70
CA ALA A 46 13.05 -14.47 -16.41
C ALA A 46 12.31 -14.23 -15.08
N ALA A 47 11.28 -15.03 -14.78
CA ALA A 47 10.53 -14.91 -13.54
C ALA A 47 11.35 -15.34 -12.31
N MET A 48 12.12 -16.42 -12.45
CA MET A 48 12.98 -16.93 -11.39
C MET A 48 14.07 -15.94 -10.96
N GLU A 49 14.69 -15.25 -11.91
CA GLU A 49 15.68 -14.20 -11.63
C GLU A 49 15.08 -13.02 -10.85
N GLN A 50 13.79 -12.76 -11.03
CA GLN A 50 13.06 -11.68 -10.37
C GLN A 50 12.37 -12.14 -9.08
N GLY A 51 12.56 -13.41 -8.65
CA GLY A 51 11.94 -13.95 -7.44
C GLY A 51 10.41 -14.03 -7.50
N ILE A 52 9.81 -14.01 -8.70
CA ILE A 52 8.35 -14.03 -8.90
C ILE A 52 7.90 -15.25 -9.71
N SER A 53 6.60 -15.56 -9.68
CA SER A 53 6.04 -16.61 -10.54
C SER A 53 5.92 -16.14 -12.00
N ASP A 54 6.00 -17.09 -12.94
CA ASP A 54 5.82 -16.86 -14.38
C ASP A 54 4.44 -16.24 -14.70
N VAL A 55 3.38 -16.64 -14.00
CA VAL A 55 2.05 -16.03 -14.08
C VAL A 55 2.08 -14.56 -13.65
N THR A 56 2.86 -14.25 -12.61
CA THR A 56 3.02 -12.88 -12.09
C THR A 56 3.81 -12.01 -13.08
N LEU A 57 4.91 -12.52 -13.63
CA LEU A 57 5.68 -11.84 -14.68
C LEU A 57 4.83 -11.61 -15.94
N ALA A 58 4.07 -12.61 -16.40
CA ALA A 58 3.16 -12.48 -17.53
C ALA A 58 2.03 -11.47 -17.25
N ARG A 59 1.54 -11.39 -16.00
CA ARG A 59 0.60 -10.33 -15.58
C ARG A 59 1.26 -8.96 -15.65
N HIS A 60 2.52 -8.82 -15.26
CA HIS A 60 3.26 -7.57 -15.37
C HIS A 60 3.48 -7.16 -16.84
N CYS A 61 3.86 -8.09 -17.72
CA CYS A 61 4.00 -7.82 -19.16
C CYS A 61 2.68 -7.35 -19.79
N ARG A 62 1.56 -8.04 -19.48
CA ARG A 62 0.21 -7.64 -19.91
C ARG A 62 -0.18 -6.28 -19.36
N LYS A 63 0.11 -6.03 -18.07
CA LYS A 63 -0.07 -4.72 -17.46
C LYS A 63 0.83 -3.68 -18.10
N ALA A 64 1.96 -4.03 -18.74
CA ALA A 64 2.94 -3.12 -19.32
C ALA A 64 2.91 -3.01 -20.87
N ASN A 65 1.96 -3.65 -21.58
CA ASN A 65 1.89 -3.71 -23.07
C ASN A 65 3.25 -4.11 -23.62
N VAL A 66 3.94 -4.97 -22.88
CA VAL A 66 5.17 -5.57 -23.34
C VAL A 66 4.70 -6.80 -24.11
N PRO A 67 4.92 -6.85 -25.44
CA PRO A 67 4.61 -8.05 -26.20
C PRO A 67 5.43 -9.19 -25.61
N VAL A 68 4.77 -10.32 -25.40
CA VAL A 68 5.41 -11.54 -24.89
C VAL A 68 5.76 -12.40 -26.11
N PRO A 69 6.96 -13.01 -26.16
CA PRO A 69 7.31 -13.91 -27.25
C PRO A 69 6.28 -15.04 -27.36
N PRO A 70 5.81 -15.36 -28.58
CA PRO A 70 4.85 -16.44 -28.78
C PRO A 70 5.45 -17.80 -28.39
N PRO A 71 4.63 -18.83 -28.11
CA PRO A 71 5.11 -20.11 -27.56
C PRO A 71 6.20 -20.79 -28.43
N ASP A 72 6.09 -20.64 -29.74
CA ASP A 72 7.00 -21.18 -30.76
C ASP A 72 8.29 -20.35 -30.93
N HIS A 73 8.38 -19.15 -30.34
CA HIS A 73 9.54 -18.27 -30.43
C HIS A 73 10.81 -18.96 -29.91
N TRP A 74 10.75 -19.50 -28.69
CA TRP A 74 11.90 -20.14 -28.04
C TRP A 74 12.30 -21.45 -28.71
N GLU A 75 11.35 -22.13 -29.33
CA GLU A 75 11.61 -23.33 -30.14
C GLU A 75 12.32 -22.99 -31.46
N LYS A 76 11.93 -21.90 -32.10
CA LYS A 76 12.62 -21.33 -33.28
C LYS A 76 14.04 -20.86 -32.95
N VAL A 77 14.22 -20.21 -31.80
CA VAL A 77 15.56 -19.79 -31.31
C VAL A 77 16.44 -21.01 -31.05
N ARG A 78 15.93 -22.07 -30.40
CA ARG A 78 16.67 -23.32 -30.14
C ARG A 78 17.08 -24.04 -31.42
N THR A 79 16.29 -23.91 -32.50
CA THR A 79 16.57 -24.53 -33.80
C THR A 79 17.40 -23.63 -34.73
N GLY A 80 17.99 -22.54 -34.20
CA GLY A 80 18.90 -21.66 -34.94
C GLY A 80 18.22 -20.76 -35.98
N LYS A 81 16.89 -20.68 -35.99
CA LYS A 81 16.17 -19.77 -36.91
C LYS A 81 16.32 -18.32 -36.43
N LYS A 82 16.62 -17.41 -37.35
CA LYS A 82 16.63 -15.96 -37.07
C LYS A 82 15.19 -15.51 -36.79
N VAL A 83 14.93 -15.06 -35.56
CA VAL A 83 13.64 -14.48 -35.15
C VAL A 83 13.88 -13.05 -34.69
N THR A 84 13.18 -12.10 -35.29
CA THR A 84 13.25 -10.69 -34.91
C THR A 84 12.31 -10.43 -33.73
N PRO A 85 12.78 -9.83 -32.62
CA PRO A 85 11.89 -9.48 -31.52
C PRO A 85 10.85 -8.45 -31.95
N GLN A 86 9.62 -8.60 -31.47
CA GLN A 86 8.57 -7.64 -31.77
C GLN A 86 8.91 -6.30 -31.09
N PRO A 87 8.96 -5.17 -31.83
CA PRO A 87 9.29 -3.88 -31.23
C PRO A 87 8.25 -3.51 -30.17
N LEU A 88 8.67 -2.79 -29.12
CA LEU A 88 7.72 -2.30 -28.13
C LEU A 88 6.71 -1.38 -28.83
N PRO A 89 5.40 -1.63 -28.69
CA PRO A 89 4.41 -0.71 -29.22
C PRO A 89 4.62 0.64 -28.53
N PRO A 90 4.63 1.76 -29.29
CA PRO A 90 4.75 3.08 -28.69
C PRO A 90 3.56 3.27 -27.76
N LEU A 91 3.83 3.44 -26.46
CA LEU A 91 2.80 3.95 -25.57
C LEU A 91 2.77 5.48 -25.77
N PRO A 92 1.56 6.05 -25.96
CA PRO A 92 1.40 7.50 -26.09
C PRO A 92 1.80 8.25 -24.81
N THR A 93 1.70 7.58 -23.66
CA THR A 93 1.99 8.15 -22.33
C THR A 93 3.41 7.78 -21.90
N VAL A 94 4.22 8.75 -21.48
CA VAL A 94 5.60 8.53 -21.03
C VAL A 94 5.59 8.13 -19.54
N ALA A 95 4.84 7.08 -19.24
CA ALA A 95 4.97 6.30 -18.01
C ALA A 95 5.89 5.07 -18.22
N GLY A 96 6.79 5.15 -19.22
CA GLY A 96 7.81 4.11 -19.49
C GLY A 96 9.04 4.23 -18.59
N ALA A 97 9.33 5.44 -18.09
CA ALA A 97 10.52 5.71 -17.26
C ALA A 97 10.20 5.88 -15.76
N ALA A 98 8.94 6.13 -15.39
CA ALA A 98 8.53 6.15 -14.00
C ALA A 98 8.31 4.72 -13.52
N SER A 99 9.38 4.16 -12.95
CA SER A 99 9.41 3.07 -11.99
C SER A 99 8.14 2.21 -11.89
N LEU A 100 8.26 0.94 -12.26
CA LEU A 100 7.28 -0.12 -11.96
C LEU A 100 7.03 -0.34 -10.43
N SER A 101 7.50 0.53 -9.53
CA SER A 101 7.18 0.50 -8.08
C SER A 101 5.68 0.52 -7.75
N GLY A 102 4.80 0.91 -8.68
CA GLY A 102 3.35 0.94 -8.48
C GLY A 102 2.59 -0.33 -8.90
N LEU A 103 3.28 -1.41 -9.32
CA LEU A 103 2.62 -2.64 -9.76
C LEU A 103 1.94 -3.44 -8.64
N PHE A 104 2.29 -3.12 -7.39
CA PHE A 104 1.70 -3.65 -6.19
C PHE A 104 0.54 -2.74 -5.78
N PRO A 105 -0.72 -3.21 -5.76
CA PRO A 105 -1.72 -2.56 -4.96
C PRO A 105 -1.13 -2.44 -3.57
N ALA A 106 -1.11 -1.23 -3.00
CA ALA A 106 -1.07 -1.06 -1.57
C ALA A 106 -2.32 -1.75 -1.00
N HIS A 107 -2.27 -3.08 -0.88
CA HIS A 107 -3.01 -3.75 0.16
C HIS A 107 -2.55 -3.05 1.43
N LYS A 108 -3.52 -2.55 2.20
CA LYS A 108 -3.38 -1.77 3.43
C LYS A 108 -2.64 -2.53 4.56
N SER A 109 -1.78 -3.48 4.24
CA SER A 109 -1.17 -4.45 5.14
C SER A 109 0.26 -4.84 4.73
N SER A 110 1.03 -3.93 4.12
CA SER A 110 2.48 -4.14 3.99
C SER A 110 3.23 -3.16 4.89
N THR A 111 3.20 -3.46 6.18
CA THR A 111 4.32 -3.23 7.09
C THR A 111 5.50 -4.05 6.61
N CYS A 112 6.13 -3.66 5.51
CA CYS A 112 7.34 -4.33 5.02
C CYS A 112 8.34 -3.27 4.55
N LEU A 113 9.29 -3.01 5.46
CA LEU A 113 10.66 -2.59 5.22
C LEU A 113 10.87 -1.14 4.75
N ALA A 114 11.25 -0.34 5.74
CA ALA A 114 12.31 0.67 5.65
C ALA A 114 13.62 0.05 5.07
N GLY A 115 13.56 -0.42 3.83
CA GLY A 115 14.73 -0.72 3.01
C GLY A 115 15.15 0.57 2.31
N SER A 116 16.46 0.80 2.27
CA SER A 116 17.13 1.95 1.67
C SER A 116 16.84 2.09 0.17
N ARG A 117 15.64 2.51 -0.20
CA ARG A 117 15.33 2.97 -1.55
C ARG A 117 15.82 4.40 -1.65
N ASP A 118 16.65 4.71 -2.65
CA ASP A 118 16.96 6.09 -2.95
C ASP A 118 15.69 6.74 -3.50
N LEU A 119 15.17 7.74 -2.79
CA LEU A 119 13.97 8.46 -3.20
C LEU A 119 14.41 9.49 -4.25
N SER A 120 14.50 9.07 -5.50
CA SER A 120 14.78 9.99 -6.61
C SER A 120 13.51 10.72 -7.04
N ARG A 121 13.59 12.04 -7.21
CA ARG A 121 12.49 12.84 -7.75
C ARG A 121 12.14 12.36 -9.17
N PRO A 122 10.85 12.17 -9.51
CA PRO A 122 10.47 11.76 -10.86
C PRO A 122 10.86 12.86 -11.86
N ALA A 123 11.57 12.46 -12.92
CA ALA A 123 11.93 13.32 -14.04
C ALA A 123 10.96 13.09 -15.21
N PHE A 124 10.53 14.17 -15.86
CA PHE A 124 9.61 14.12 -16.99
C PHE A 124 10.19 14.84 -18.19
N LYS A 125 9.83 14.36 -19.39
CA LYS A 125 10.11 15.06 -20.64
C LYS A 125 9.27 16.34 -20.76
N THR A 126 9.67 17.25 -21.65
CA THR A 126 8.89 18.46 -21.93
C THR A 126 7.48 18.10 -22.43
N MET A 127 6.49 18.96 -22.15
CA MET A 127 5.12 18.71 -22.62
C MET A 127 5.02 18.73 -24.16
N ASP A 128 5.88 19.50 -24.82
CA ASP A 128 5.91 19.62 -26.28
C ASP A 128 6.38 18.32 -26.95
N GLU A 129 7.45 17.70 -26.44
CA GLU A 129 7.91 16.38 -26.91
C GLU A 129 6.82 15.32 -26.74
N VAL A 130 6.11 15.34 -25.61
CA VAL A 130 5.03 14.40 -25.35
C VAL A 130 3.84 14.67 -26.27
N THR A 131 3.51 15.93 -26.51
CA THR A 131 2.45 16.33 -27.44
C THR A 131 2.74 15.84 -28.85
N GLN A 132 3.95 16.08 -29.37
CA GLN A 132 4.36 15.60 -30.70
C GLN A 132 4.31 14.08 -30.79
N ARG A 133 4.79 13.37 -29.77
CA ARG A 133 4.74 11.90 -29.70
C ARG A 133 3.30 11.38 -29.71
N ILE A 134 2.42 12.00 -28.93
CA ILE A 134 1.00 11.64 -28.86
C ILE A 134 0.34 11.87 -30.22
N GLN A 135 0.55 13.03 -30.83
CA GLN A 135 0.00 13.35 -32.16
C GLN A 135 0.47 12.35 -33.22
N ALA A 136 1.76 12.02 -33.24
CA ALA A 136 2.31 11.03 -34.16
C ALA A 136 1.76 9.61 -33.92
N ALA A 137 1.49 9.24 -32.67
CA ALA A 137 0.92 7.93 -32.32
C ALA A 137 -0.57 7.82 -32.65
N VAL A 138 -1.34 8.88 -32.41
CA VAL A 138 -2.78 8.94 -32.69
C VAL A 138 -3.03 8.95 -34.20
N GLY A 139 -2.28 9.74 -34.96
CA GLY A 139 -2.47 9.90 -36.40
C GLY A 139 -3.83 10.50 -36.77
N GLU A 140 -4.23 10.34 -38.03
CA GLU A 140 -5.54 10.77 -38.51
C GLU A 140 -6.61 9.72 -38.17
N ILE A 141 -7.70 10.16 -37.54
CA ILE A 141 -8.85 9.30 -37.21
C ILE A 141 -10.02 9.72 -38.10
N ARG A 142 -10.52 8.79 -38.92
CA ARG A 142 -11.71 9.00 -39.74
C ARG A 142 -12.88 8.16 -39.25
N VAL A 143 -14.04 8.78 -39.12
CA VAL A 143 -15.28 8.11 -38.71
C VAL A 143 -15.96 7.50 -39.95
N PRO A 144 -16.16 6.17 -40.01
CA PRO A 144 -16.90 5.56 -41.11
C PRO A 144 -18.38 5.88 -40.98
N ASN A 145 -19.05 5.96 -42.13
CA ASN A 145 -20.48 6.24 -42.18
C ASN A 145 -21.35 5.07 -41.68
N SER A 146 -20.79 3.86 -41.55
CA SER A 146 -21.50 2.64 -41.12
C SER A 146 -20.81 1.92 -39.95
N LEU A 147 -21.62 1.34 -39.04
CA LEU A 147 -21.16 0.50 -37.92
C LEU A 147 -21.09 -0.99 -38.32
N SER A 148 -20.11 -1.38 -39.14
CA SER A 148 -20.00 -2.79 -39.58
C SER A 148 -19.37 -3.71 -38.54
N ARG A 149 -18.29 -3.28 -37.86
CA ARG A 149 -17.56 -4.06 -36.84
C ARG A 149 -17.33 -3.25 -35.56
N PRO A 150 -18.37 -3.06 -34.73
CA PRO A 150 -18.25 -2.28 -33.50
C PRO A 150 -17.38 -2.99 -32.44
N PRO A 151 -16.68 -2.25 -31.57
CA PRO A 151 -15.98 -2.82 -30.42
C PRO A 151 -16.97 -3.47 -29.45
N LEU A 152 -16.48 -4.39 -28.61
CA LEU A 152 -17.33 -5.21 -27.73
C LEU A 152 -18.27 -4.39 -26.85
N ILE A 153 -17.85 -3.20 -26.43
CA ILE A 153 -18.68 -2.29 -25.61
C ILE A 153 -19.90 -1.82 -26.41
N VAL A 154 -19.69 -1.30 -27.61
CA VAL A 154 -20.77 -0.82 -28.50
C VAL A 154 -21.66 -1.99 -28.94
N ALA A 155 -21.07 -3.15 -29.25
CA ALA A 155 -21.82 -4.36 -29.57
C ALA A 155 -22.77 -4.80 -28.43
N ARG A 156 -22.33 -4.68 -27.16
CA ARG A 156 -23.19 -4.95 -26.00
C ARG A 156 -24.31 -3.92 -25.84
N LEU A 157 -24.05 -2.64 -26.15
CA LEU A 157 -25.08 -1.61 -26.10
C LEU A 157 -26.17 -1.88 -27.15
N LEU A 158 -25.78 -2.19 -28.39
CA LEU A 158 -26.70 -2.55 -29.46
C LEU A 158 -27.49 -3.83 -29.15
N ARG A 159 -26.83 -4.87 -28.59
CA ARG A 159 -27.52 -6.09 -28.16
C ARG A 159 -28.56 -5.82 -27.08
N ARG A 160 -28.25 -4.97 -26.09
CA ARG A 160 -29.24 -4.56 -25.08
C ARG A 160 -30.41 -3.81 -25.68
N ASP A 161 -30.19 -3.05 -26.76
CA ASP A 161 -31.25 -2.35 -27.47
C ASP A 161 -32.13 -3.29 -28.28
N GLU A 162 -31.55 -4.32 -28.90
CA GLU A 162 -32.30 -5.42 -29.52
C GLU A 162 -33.12 -6.20 -28.49
N GLU A 163 -32.54 -6.51 -27.32
CA GLU A 163 -33.24 -7.15 -26.20
C GLU A 163 -34.42 -6.29 -25.69
N ARG A 164 -34.31 -4.95 -25.76
CA ARG A 164 -35.41 -4.02 -25.47
C ARG A 164 -36.49 -4.12 -26.54
N ARG A 165 -36.12 -4.08 -27.83
CA ARG A 165 -37.05 -4.26 -28.96
C ARG A 165 -37.84 -5.55 -28.87
N ALA A 166 -37.18 -6.66 -28.56
CA ALA A 166 -37.84 -7.96 -28.42
C ALA A 166 -38.79 -8.06 -27.21
N LYS A 167 -38.59 -7.21 -26.18
CA LYS A 167 -39.43 -7.17 -24.97
C LYS A 167 -40.63 -6.26 -25.10
N ILE A 168 -40.68 -5.41 -26.12
CA ILE A 168 -41.87 -4.61 -26.46
C ILE A 168 -42.96 -5.58 -26.92
N THR A 169 -43.68 -6.15 -25.94
CA THR A 169 -44.98 -6.78 -26.16
C THR A 169 -46.02 -5.68 -26.26
N SER A 170 -47.12 -5.93 -26.97
CA SER A 170 -48.17 -4.96 -27.36
C SER A 170 -48.86 -4.16 -26.24
N ASN A 171 -48.39 -4.23 -24.98
CA ASN A 171 -48.94 -3.47 -23.86
C ASN A 171 -47.88 -2.95 -22.85
N ASP A 172 -46.62 -2.79 -23.25
CA ASP A 172 -45.58 -2.30 -22.34
C ASP A 172 -45.61 -0.76 -22.24
N LEU A 173 -46.46 -0.26 -21.33
CA LEU A 173 -46.63 1.18 -21.01
C LEU A 173 -45.42 1.80 -20.27
N TYR A 174 -44.33 1.05 -20.07
CA TYR A 174 -43.17 1.49 -19.31
C TYR A 174 -42.02 2.00 -20.21
N ASN A 175 -41.68 3.28 -20.07
CA ASN A 175 -40.59 3.98 -20.79
C ASN A 175 -39.19 3.30 -20.64
N LYS A 176 -39.02 2.39 -19.66
CA LYS A 176 -37.75 1.67 -19.42
C LYS A 176 -37.41 0.63 -20.49
N SER A 177 -38.40 0.17 -21.26
CA SER A 177 -38.25 -0.84 -22.31
C SER A 177 -38.01 -0.25 -23.70
N GLN A 178 -38.02 1.08 -23.88
CA GLN A 178 -37.85 1.68 -25.20
C GLN A 178 -36.40 1.60 -25.70
N PRO A 179 -36.20 1.41 -27.03
CA PRO A 179 -34.87 1.45 -27.64
C PRO A 179 -34.28 2.86 -27.51
N LYS A 180 -32.98 2.93 -27.23
CA LYS A 180 -32.30 4.19 -26.93
C LYS A 180 -31.54 4.77 -28.12
N PHE A 181 -31.21 3.95 -29.12
CA PHE A 181 -30.26 4.33 -30.16
C PHE A 181 -30.86 4.46 -31.56
N ASP A 182 -32.19 4.53 -31.69
CA ASP A 182 -32.88 4.62 -32.99
C ASP A 182 -32.74 6.00 -33.65
N ARG A 183 -32.59 7.07 -32.86
CA ARG A 183 -32.49 8.44 -33.37
C ARG A 183 -31.20 8.64 -34.18
N PRO A 184 -31.22 9.40 -35.31
CA PRO A 184 -30.03 9.61 -36.15
C PRO A 184 -28.81 10.16 -35.38
N ILE A 185 -29.04 11.06 -34.42
CA ILE A 185 -27.98 11.62 -33.56
C ILE A 185 -27.35 10.56 -32.64
N GLN A 186 -28.14 9.60 -32.15
CA GLN A 186 -27.64 8.50 -31.32
C GLN A 186 -26.84 7.49 -32.17
N GLN A 187 -27.27 7.23 -33.40
CA GLN A 187 -26.49 6.41 -34.35
C GLN A 187 -25.16 7.09 -34.72
N ARG A 188 -25.17 8.42 -34.92
CA ARG A 188 -23.95 9.23 -35.09
C ARG A 188 -23.04 9.15 -33.86
N ARG A 189 -23.59 9.33 -32.67
CA ARG A 189 -22.87 9.18 -31.38
C ARG A 189 -22.19 7.81 -31.25
N LEU A 190 -22.88 6.72 -31.60
CA LEU A 190 -22.31 5.37 -31.56
C LEU A 190 -21.17 5.18 -32.57
N ARG A 191 -21.21 5.81 -33.75
CA ARG A 191 -20.12 5.81 -34.74
C ARG A 191 -18.87 6.50 -34.21
N ILE A 192 -19.03 7.71 -33.68
CA ILE A 192 -17.95 8.48 -33.06
C ILE A 192 -17.34 7.70 -31.89
N LEU A 193 -18.18 7.14 -31.01
CA LEU A 193 -17.73 6.34 -29.89
C LEU A 193 -16.99 5.07 -30.34
N SER A 194 -17.54 4.34 -31.32
CA SER A 194 -16.94 3.11 -31.85
C SER A 194 -15.54 3.35 -32.40
N THR A 195 -15.37 4.41 -33.18
CA THR A 195 -14.06 4.77 -33.75
C THR A 195 -13.06 5.23 -32.70
N LEU A 196 -13.48 6.06 -31.76
CA LEU A 196 -12.63 6.49 -30.66
C LEU A 196 -12.15 5.28 -29.83
N ILE A 197 -13.04 4.36 -29.47
CA ILE A 197 -12.66 3.14 -28.72
C ILE A 197 -11.65 2.31 -29.49
N LEU A 198 -11.89 2.04 -30.78
CA LEU A 198 -10.97 1.26 -31.60
C LEU A 198 -9.60 1.94 -31.75
N ALA A 199 -9.58 3.27 -31.89
CA ALA A 199 -8.34 4.04 -31.94
C ALA A 199 -7.56 3.93 -30.62
N LEU A 200 -8.24 4.05 -29.47
CA LEU A 200 -7.62 3.91 -28.16
C LEU A 200 -7.15 2.48 -27.88
N GLU A 201 -7.91 1.47 -28.30
CA GLU A 201 -7.52 0.05 -28.19
C GLU A 201 -6.30 -0.27 -29.07
N LYS A 202 -6.21 0.32 -30.28
CA LYS A 202 -5.02 0.22 -31.14
C LYS A 202 -3.77 0.80 -30.48
N LEU A 203 -3.94 1.83 -29.65
CA LEU A 203 -2.87 2.40 -28.80
C LEU A 203 -2.56 1.55 -27.55
N GLY A 204 -3.25 0.42 -27.36
CA GLY A 204 -3.05 -0.50 -26.24
C GLY A 204 -3.71 -0.07 -24.94
N LEU A 205 -4.66 0.88 -25.00
CA LEU A 205 -5.43 1.36 -23.86
C LEU A 205 -6.65 0.46 -23.62
N LYS A 206 -7.08 0.37 -22.37
CA LYS A 206 -8.30 -0.35 -22.02
C LYS A 206 -9.41 0.64 -21.73
N VAL A 207 -10.47 0.55 -22.50
CA VAL A 207 -11.69 1.34 -22.30
C VAL A 207 -12.71 0.49 -21.53
N TYR A 208 -13.38 1.11 -20.57
CA TYR A 208 -14.47 0.53 -19.81
C TYR A 208 -15.71 1.42 -19.96
N GLY A 209 -16.87 0.81 -20.23
CA GLY A 209 -18.15 1.54 -20.32
C GLY A 209 -18.96 1.41 -19.04
N SER A 210 -19.62 2.50 -18.63
CA SER A 210 -20.54 2.52 -17.48
C SER A 210 -21.85 1.77 -17.77
N LYS A 211 -22.57 1.37 -16.71
CA LYS A 211 -23.89 0.71 -16.81
C LYS A 211 -25.00 1.67 -17.25
N HIS A 212 -24.81 2.97 -17.06
CA HIS A 212 -25.78 4.01 -17.40
C HIS A 212 -25.73 4.31 -18.90
N ALA A 213 -26.59 3.63 -19.67
CA ALA A 213 -26.94 3.87 -21.07
C ALA A 213 -25.79 4.13 -22.10
N GLY A 214 -24.54 3.85 -21.75
CA GLY A 214 -23.39 4.15 -22.62
C GLY A 214 -23.09 5.64 -22.72
N GLU A 215 -23.35 6.43 -21.67
CA GLU A 215 -23.11 7.88 -21.70
C GLU A 215 -21.75 8.24 -21.12
N GLU A 216 -21.41 7.62 -20.01
CA GLU A 216 -20.10 7.77 -19.36
C GLU A 216 -19.18 6.62 -19.73
N PHE A 217 -17.97 6.97 -20.15
CA PHE A 217 -16.89 6.04 -20.43
C PHE A 217 -15.68 6.38 -19.59
N THR A 218 -15.04 5.33 -19.09
CA THR A 218 -13.79 5.44 -18.38
C THR A 218 -12.69 4.85 -19.25
N VAL A 219 -11.73 5.67 -19.63
CA VAL A 219 -10.49 5.19 -20.24
C VAL A 219 -9.51 4.95 -19.12
N SER A 220 -9.14 3.68 -18.97
CA SER A 220 -8.06 3.33 -18.06
C SER A 220 -6.74 3.44 -18.80
N ILE A 221 -5.95 4.43 -18.39
CA ILE A 221 -4.57 4.55 -18.80
C ILE A 221 -3.79 3.95 -17.64
N ARG A 222 -3.66 2.63 -17.80
CA ARG A 222 -2.73 1.71 -17.18
C ARG A 222 -1.86 2.32 -16.07
N TYR A 223 -2.01 1.76 -14.88
CA TYR A 223 -1.29 2.08 -13.63
C TYR A 223 -2.02 2.99 -12.63
N LEU A 224 -3.36 2.98 -12.61
CA LEU A 224 -4.27 3.60 -11.61
C LEU A 224 -4.97 4.87 -12.08
N LEU A 225 -4.58 5.43 -13.24
CA LEU A 225 -5.25 6.61 -13.76
C LEU A 225 -6.42 6.24 -14.67
N ALA A 226 -7.62 6.46 -14.15
CA ALA A 226 -8.85 6.47 -14.91
C ALA A 226 -9.13 7.92 -15.35
N VAL A 227 -9.14 8.16 -16.66
CA VAL A 227 -9.69 9.40 -17.22
C VAL A 227 -11.11 9.10 -17.66
N HIS A 228 -12.04 9.92 -17.20
CA HIS A 228 -13.45 9.77 -17.54
C HIS A 228 -13.77 10.72 -18.69
N PHE A 229 -14.58 10.26 -19.62
CA PHE A 229 -15.15 11.11 -20.64
C PHE A 229 -16.64 10.83 -20.80
N LEU A 230 -17.35 11.88 -21.17
CA LEU A 230 -18.79 11.88 -21.43
C LEU A 230 -19.00 12.34 -22.85
N LEU A 231 -19.65 11.53 -23.68
CA LEU A 231 -20.13 11.95 -24.99
C LEU A 231 -21.63 12.14 -24.87
N ALA A 232 -22.10 13.37 -24.69
CA ALA A 232 -23.47 13.76 -24.40
C ALA A 232 -24.15 14.47 -25.59
N ILE A 233 -25.46 14.67 -25.49
CA ILE A 233 -26.24 15.52 -26.39
C ILE A 233 -26.62 16.80 -25.62
N GLU A 234 -26.26 17.97 -26.12
CA GLU A 234 -26.66 19.27 -25.57
C GLU A 234 -28.18 19.46 -25.73
N GLY A 235 -28.85 19.80 -24.64
CA GLY A 235 -30.30 20.01 -24.62
C GLY A 235 -31.16 18.75 -24.45
N GLY A 236 -30.54 17.56 -24.39
CA GLY A 236 -31.23 16.31 -24.03
C GLY A 236 -31.33 16.12 -22.52
N GLU A 237 -32.36 15.38 -22.06
CA GLU A 237 -32.52 14.95 -20.67
C GLU A 237 -31.24 14.28 -20.15
N HIS A 238 -30.47 14.98 -19.33
CA HIS A 238 -29.40 14.41 -18.51
C HIS A 238 -29.73 14.64 -17.04
N GLY A 239 -30.55 13.73 -16.50
CA GLY A 239 -30.80 13.56 -15.07
C GLY A 239 -31.17 12.10 -14.83
N TYR A 240 -30.79 11.55 -13.68
CA TYR A 240 -31.32 10.27 -13.20
C TYR A 240 -32.84 10.18 -13.49
N PRO A 241 -33.40 9.03 -13.92
CA PRO A 241 -34.83 8.88 -14.23
C PRO A 241 -35.68 8.79 -12.96
N PHE A 242 -35.48 9.71 -12.03
CA PHE A 242 -36.28 9.87 -10.82
C PHE A 242 -36.84 11.30 -10.86
N TYR A 243 -38.13 11.39 -11.19
CA TYR A 243 -38.98 12.58 -11.37
C TYR A 243 -39.02 13.20 -12.78
N GLY A 244 -39.93 12.62 -13.58
CA GLY A 244 -40.92 13.27 -14.45
C GLY A 244 -40.59 14.61 -15.13
N GLU A 245 -40.47 14.58 -16.45
CA GLU A 245 -41.41 15.20 -17.40
C GLU A 245 -40.91 14.87 -18.80
N HIS A 246 -41.78 14.35 -19.66
CA HIS A 246 -41.46 14.16 -21.08
C HIS A 246 -41.34 15.53 -21.76
N LEU A 247 -40.18 16.16 -21.66
CA LEU A 247 -39.85 17.32 -22.47
C LEU A 247 -39.44 16.81 -23.85
N GLN A 248 -40.20 17.19 -24.88
CA GLN A 248 -39.76 16.94 -26.24
C GLN A 248 -38.40 17.59 -26.44
N PRO A 249 -37.40 16.85 -26.96
CA PRO A 249 -36.07 17.41 -27.11
C PRO A 249 -36.09 18.55 -28.13
N PRO A 250 -35.33 19.64 -27.90
CA PRO A 250 -35.23 20.77 -28.83
C PRO A 250 -34.68 20.32 -30.19
N SER A 251 -35.06 20.99 -31.29
CA SER A 251 -34.65 20.61 -32.67
C SER A 251 -33.14 20.70 -32.94
N ASP A 252 -32.43 21.47 -32.11
CA ASP A 252 -31.02 21.83 -32.30
C ASP A 252 -30.10 20.99 -31.40
N GLU A 253 -30.37 19.69 -31.30
CA GLU A 253 -29.52 18.77 -30.54
C GLU A 253 -28.11 18.70 -31.14
N ARG A 254 -27.12 19.06 -30.33
CA ARG A 254 -25.69 19.00 -30.70
C ARG A 254 -24.97 17.97 -29.85
N LEU A 255 -23.96 17.32 -30.41
CA LEU A 255 -23.11 16.42 -29.63
C LEU A 255 -22.05 17.23 -28.87
N ARG A 256 -21.76 16.81 -27.63
CA ARG A 256 -20.71 17.37 -26.78
C ARG A 256 -19.83 16.26 -26.24
N PHE A 257 -18.53 16.42 -26.33
CA PHE A 257 -17.55 15.53 -25.71
C PHE A 257 -16.85 16.26 -24.57
N ASP A 258 -16.93 15.70 -23.36
CA ASP A 258 -16.23 16.21 -22.20
C ASP A 258 -15.23 15.21 -21.68
N ILE A 259 -14.06 15.69 -21.29
CA ILE A 259 -13.18 14.97 -20.37
C ILE A 259 -13.53 15.42 -18.96
N THR A 260 -13.96 14.49 -18.12
CA THR A 260 -14.40 14.78 -16.75
C THR A 260 -13.39 14.29 -15.73
N SER A 261 -13.39 14.92 -14.55
CA SER A 261 -12.73 14.38 -13.38
C SER A 261 -13.54 13.19 -12.81
N HIS A 262 -13.01 12.49 -11.80
CA HIS A 262 -13.63 11.29 -11.22
C HIS A 262 -15.10 11.47 -10.75
N SER A 263 -15.55 12.72 -10.57
CA SER A 263 -16.95 13.06 -10.32
C SER A 263 -17.43 14.12 -11.34
N PRO A 264 -18.29 13.75 -12.32
CA PRO A 264 -18.86 14.72 -13.27
C PRO A 264 -19.84 15.69 -12.60
N GLU A 265 -20.41 15.35 -11.45
CA GLU A 265 -21.37 16.20 -10.71
C GLU A 265 -20.69 17.25 -9.81
N SER A 266 -19.42 17.04 -9.44
CA SER A 266 -18.74 17.88 -8.44
C SER A 266 -17.70 18.85 -9.01
N ALA A 267 -17.40 18.77 -10.31
CA ALA A 267 -16.38 19.61 -10.94
C ALA A 267 -16.68 19.86 -12.43
N PRO A 268 -16.34 21.06 -12.96
CA PRO A 268 -16.46 21.34 -14.38
C PRO A 268 -15.60 20.36 -15.21
N PRO A 269 -15.98 20.10 -16.47
CA PRO A 269 -15.17 19.28 -17.36
C PRO A 269 -13.79 19.91 -17.57
N LEU A 270 -12.76 19.07 -17.62
CA LEU A 270 -11.37 19.46 -17.82
C LEU A 270 -11.14 20.01 -19.23
N GLN A 271 -11.80 19.42 -20.22
CA GLN A 271 -11.82 19.84 -21.62
C GLN A 271 -13.17 19.49 -22.23
N THR A 272 -13.67 20.35 -23.11
CA THR A 272 -14.96 20.19 -23.79
C THR A 272 -14.79 20.47 -25.28
N TRP A 273 -15.36 19.61 -26.11
CA TRP A 273 -15.50 19.79 -27.55
C TRP A 273 -16.98 19.74 -27.92
N ARG A 274 -17.39 20.63 -28.82
CA ARG A 274 -18.77 20.75 -29.25
C ARG A 274 -18.87 20.58 -30.75
N ASP A 275 -20.03 20.11 -31.17
CA ASP A 275 -20.44 20.03 -32.56
C ASP A 275 -20.92 21.42 -33.02
N ASP A 276 -19.97 22.28 -33.37
CA ASP A 276 -20.20 23.68 -33.75
C ASP A 276 -19.93 23.92 -35.25
N ALA A 277 -18.98 24.77 -35.60
CA ALA A 277 -18.54 24.99 -36.98
C ALA A 277 -17.75 23.78 -37.53
N THR A 278 -17.13 22.99 -36.65
CA THR A 278 -16.43 21.77 -37.05
C THR A 278 -17.13 20.54 -36.47
N PRO A 279 -17.46 19.52 -37.30
CA PRO A 279 -18.13 18.34 -36.80
C PRO A 279 -17.20 17.57 -35.86
N LEU A 280 -17.76 16.93 -34.83
CA LEU A 280 -16.97 16.16 -33.85
C LEU A 280 -16.15 15.03 -34.48
N GLU A 281 -16.58 14.49 -35.62
CA GLU A 281 -15.86 13.49 -36.41
C GLU A 281 -14.47 13.97 -36.81
N ASP A 282 -14.36 15.22 -37.28
CA ASP A 282 -13.10 15.83 -37.72
C ASP A 282 -12.23 16.25 -36.52
N GLN A 283 -12.85 16.40 -35.36
CA GLN A 283 -12.16 16.74 -34.11
C GLN A 283 -11.63 15.51 -33.37
N LEU A 284 -11.94 14.27 -33.80
CA LEU A 284 -11.57 13.05 -33.06
C LEU A 284 -10.07 12.90 -32.81
N GLY A 285 -9.22 13.30 -33.76
CA GLY A 285 -7.77 13.30 -33.56
C GLY A 285 -7.35 14.23 -32.41
N LYS A 286 -7.93 15.43 -32.35
CA LYS A 286 -7.70 16.40 -31.26
C LYS A 286 -8.25 15.88 -29.93
N ILE A 287 -9.42 15.26 -29.94
CA ILE A 287 -10.05 14.67 -28.75
C ILE A 287 -9.18 13.54 -28.18
N ALA A 288 -8.72 12.62 -29.03
CA ALA A 288 -7.83 11.54 -28.61
C ALA A 288 -6.50 12.08 -28.05
N CYS A 289 -5.92 13.11 -28.67
CA CYS A 289 -4.74 13.79 -28.14
C CYS A 289 -5.01 14.46 -26.79
N GLY A 290 -6.12 15.20 -26.66
CA GLY A 290 -6.52 15.87 -25.41
C GLY A 290 -6.73 14.88 -24.26
N LEU A 291 -7.35 13.72 -24.54
CA LEU A 291 -7.52 12.63 -23.58
C LEU A 291 -6.17 12.10 -23.08
N LEU A 292 -5.24 11.83 -24.00
CA LEU A 292 -3.92 11.30 -23.69
C LEU A 292 -3.04 12.31 -22.94
N LEU A 293 -3.12 13.59 -23.31
CA LEU A 293 -2.42 14.68 -22.62
C LEU A 293 -2.97 14.90 -21.21
N THR A 294 -4.29 14.84 -21.05
CA THR A 294 -4.94 14.92 -19.73
C THR A 294 -4.47 13.77 -18.84
N ALA A 295 -4.36 12.57 -19.42
CA ALA A 295 -3.85 11.40 -18.72
C ALA A 295 -2.38 11.54 -18.32
N GLU A 296 -1.52 11.99 -19.23
CA GLU A 296 -0.12 12.28 -18.93
C GLU A 296 0.01 13.30 -17.78
N ALA A 297 -0.71 14.41 -17.86
CA ALA A 297 -0.66 15.45 -16.83
C ALA A 297 -1.10 14.91 -15.46
N ALA A 298 -2.14 14.08 -15.42
CA ALA A 298 -2.59 13.47 -14.17
C ALA A 298 -1.64 12.39 -13.66
N ALA A 299 -0.98 11.63 -14.54
CA ALA A 299 0.07 10.68 -14.15
C ALA A 299 1.29 11.41 -13.55
N ARG A 300 1.73 12.53 -14.15
CA ARG A 300 2.80 13.37 -13.59
C ARG A 300 2.46 13.89 -12.20
N ARG A 301 1.22 14.40 -12.02
CA ARG A 301 0.74 14.83 -10.70
C ARG A 301 0.75 13.69 -9.69
N GLY A 302 0.24 12.51 -10.05
CA GLY A 302 0.22 11.35 -9.16
C GLY A 302 1.63 10.86 -8.76
N ALA A 303 2.59 10.88 -9.70
CA ALA A 303 3.98 10.52 -9.42
C ALA A 303 4.66 11.51 -8.47
N VAL A 304 4.45 12.83 -8.67
CA VAL A 304 4.97 13.87 -7.76
C VAL A 304 4.37 13.73 -6.36
N GLN A 305 3.04 13.59 -6.26
CA GLN A 305 2.36 13.42 -4.96
C GLN A 305 2.83 12.16 -4.22
N SER A 306 3.02 11.06 -4.95
CA SER A 306 3.50 9.81 -4.37
C SER A 306 4.94 9.93 -3.86
N TYR A 307 5.80 10.64 -4.59
CA TYR A 307 7.16 10.96 -4.17
C TYR A 307 7.17 11.84 -2.89
N GLU A 308 6.40 12.92 -2.88
CA GLU A 308 6.29 13.82 -1.72
C GLU A 308 5.80 13.09 -0.48
N LEU A 309 4.78 12.24 -0.62
CA LEU A 309 4.27 11.41 0.46
C LEU A 309 5.33 10.42 0.98
N ALA A 310 6.09 9.79 0.08
CA ALA A 310 7.16 8.88 0.46
C ALA A 310 8.29 9.58 1.23
N VAL A 311 8.69 10.79 0.79
CA VAL A 311 9.67 11.63 1.49
C VAL A 311 9.17 11.99 2.88
N LYS A 312 7.91 12.43 2.99
CA LYS A 312 7.28 12.77 4.27
C LYS A 312 7.25 11.57 5.23
N ASN A 313 6.76 10.42 4.76
CA ASN A 313 6.67 9.21 5.59
C ASN A 313 8.05 8.78 6.10
N ARG A 314 9.08 8.84 5.25
CA ARG A 314 10.47 8.52 5.64
C ARG A 314 11.00 9.48 6.70
N ALA A 315 10.71 10.78 6.57
CA ALA A 315 11.10 11.76 7.57
C ALA A 315 10.38 11.51 8.92
N GLU A 316 9.09 11.18 8.89
CA GLU A 316 8.31 10.85 10.09
C GLU A 316 8.82 9.56 10.78
N GLU A 317 9.15 8.52 10.01
CA GLU A 317 9.75 7.29 10.54
C GLU A 317 11.13 7.53 11.15
N ALA A 318 11.98 8.34 10.48
CA ALA A 318 13.28 8.74 11.01
C ALA A 318 13.13 9.54 12.32
N GLN A 319 12.11 10.40 12.42
CA GLN A 319 11.84 11.13 13.65
C GLN A 319 11.32 10.22 14.77
N LYS A 320 10.39 9.31 14.46
CA LYS A 320 9.88 8.32 15.42
C LYS A 320 10.98 7.44 15.98
N THR A 321 11.88 6.96 15.12
CA THR A 321 13.03 6.14 15.53
C THR A 321 14.01 6.91 16.40
N ARG A 322 14.32 8.17 16.07
CA ARG A 322 15.14 9.06 16.92
C ARG A 322 14.53 9.27 18.30
N VAL A 323 13.26 9.66 18.37
CA VAL A 323 12.55 9.89 19.64
C VAL A 323 12.46 8.60 20.47
N ALA A 324 12.20 7.45 19.83
CA ALA A 324 12.18 6.16 20.53
C ALA A 324 13.56 5.79 21.10
N ALA A 325 14.64 6.04 20.35
CA ALA A 325 16.01 5.80 20.81
C ALA A 325 16.38 6.71 21.99
N GLU A 326 16.01 8.00 21.94
CA GLU A 326 16.22 8.94 23.06
C GLU A 326 15.44 8.53 24.31
N ARG A 327 14.16 8.16 24.16
CA ARG A 327 13.33 7.65 25.27
C ARG A 327 13.90 6.38 25.88
N ALA A 328 14.34 5.42 25.04
CA ALA A 328 14.96 4.19 25.52
C ALA A 328 16.28 4.47 26.28
N LYS A 329 17.07 5.44 25.83
CA LYS A 329 18.29 5.89 26.53
C LYS A 329 17.94 6.53 27.88
N ALA A 330 16.94 7.41 27.91
CA ALA A 330 16.50 8.06 29.15
C ALA A 330 15.92 7.06 30.16
N GLU A 331 15.14 6.08 29.70
CA GLU A 331 14.59 5.03 30.56
C GLU A 331 15.69 4.14 31.16
N ARG A 332 16.70 3.77 30.36
CA ARG A 332 17.87 3.03 30.85
C ARG A 332 18.62 3.82 31.93
N ALA A 333 18.93 5.09 31.67
CA ALA A 333 19.59 5.96 32.63
C ALA A 333 18.77 6.13 33.92
N ALA A 334 17.44 6.27 33.81
CA ALA A 334 16.55 6.36 34.97
C ALA A 334 16.53 5.06 35.79
N ARG A 335 16.52 3.89 35.14
CA ARG A 335 16.61 2.58 35.81
C ARG A 335 17.95 2.42 36.52
N GLU A 336 19.05 2.79 35.88
CA GLU A 336 20.40 2.75 36.47
C GLU A 336 20.50 3.69 37.68
N ALA A 337 19.98 4.92 37.57
CA ALA A 337 19.96 5.89 38.67
C ALA A 337 19.08 5.41 39.84
N ALA A 338 17.91 4.83 39.56
CA ALA A 338 17.03 4.25 40.59
C ALA A 338 17.70 3.07 41.30
N ALA A 339 18.36 2.18 40.55
CA ALA A 339 19.11 1.06 41.12
C ALA A 339 20.31 1.55 41.95
N ALA A 340 21.03 2.59 41.51
CA ALA A 340 22.10 3.20 42.28
C ALA A 340 21.59 3.82 43.59
N LYS A 341 20.46 4.55 43.54
CA LYS A 341 19.83 5.13 44.73
C LYS A 341 19.36 4.05 45.71
N ALA A 342 18.70 3.00 45.21
CA ALA A 342 18.24 1.89 46.05
C ALA A 342 19.40 1.18 46.75
N ARG A 343 20.52 0.93 46.05
CA ARG A 343 21.74 0.37 46.65
C ARG A 343 22.29 1.27 47.75
N PHE A 344 22.35 2.57 47.52
CA PHE A 344 22.82 3.52 48.53
C PHE A 344 21.89 3.54 49.76
N THR A 345 20.58 3.56 49.55
CA THR A 345 19.60 3.50 50.65
C THR A 345 19.73 2.22 51.46
N ALA A 346 19.82 1.06 50.81
CA ALA A 346 20.00 -0.23 51.50
C ALA A 346 21.28 -0.25 52.36
N LEU A 347 22.40 0.25 51.81
CA LEU A 347 23.66 0.36 52.54
C LEU A 347 23.53 1.23 53.80
N MET A 348 22.84 2.37 53.69
CA MET A 348 22.61 3.28 54.82
C MET A 348 21.69 2.64 55.86
N ASP A 349 20.60 1.99 55.43
CA ASP A 349 19.69 1.29 56.33
C ASP A 349 20.41 0.16 57.10
N GLY A 350 21.31 -0.57 56.41
CA GLY A 350 22.20 -1.56 57.01
C GLY A 350 23.15 -0.95 58.03
N ALA A 351 23.82 0.16 57.69
CA ALA A 351 24.70 0.86 58.63
C ALA A 351 23.96 1.33 59.89
N ASP A 352 22.76 1.90 59.73
CA ASP A 352 21.92 2.37 60.85
C ASP A 352 21.41 1.20 61.71
N ALA A 353 21.13 0.04 61.10
CA ALA A 353 20.77 -1.18 61.84
C ALA A 353 21.94 -1.70 62.68
N LEU A 354 23.16 -1.72 62.12
CA LEU A 354 24.37 -2.13 62.83
C LEU A 354 24.68 -1.19 64.00
N GLU A 355 24.60 0.13 63.81
CA GLU A 355 24.84 1.10 64.89
C GLU A 355 23.85 0.92 66.04
N ARG A 356 22.57 0.67 65.73
CA ARG A 356 21.54 0.40 66.75
C ARG A 356 21.85 -0.87 67.54
N ALA A 357 22.28 -1.96 66.89
CA ALA A 357 22.69 -3.19 67.55
C ALA A 357 23.89 -2.95 68.48
N GLU A 358 24.92 -2.25 68.01
CA GLU A 358 26.10 -1.89 68.82
C GLU A 358 25.75 -0.98 70.00
N ARG A 359 24.80 -0.06 69.83
CA ARG A 359 24.31 0.79 70.92
C ARG A 359 23.65 -0.03 72.03
N ILE A 360 22.85 -1.04 71.67
CA ILE A 360 22.24 -1.97 72.64
C ILE A 360 23.34 -2.76 73.37
N ARG A 361 24.30 -3.33 72.63
CA ARG A 361 25.44 -4.08 73.22
C ARG A 361 26.24 -3.22 74.20
N ARG A 362 26.55 -1.97 73.84
CA ARG A 362 27.24 -1.00 74.73
C ARG A 362 26.43 -0.69 75.98
N TYR A 363 25.12 -0.51 75.85
CA TYR A 363 24.25 -0.24 77.00
C TYR A 363 24.20 -1.44 77.96
N VAL A 364 24.01 -2.66 77.44
CA VAL A 364 24.01 -3.89 78.25
C VAL A 364 25.34 -4.05 78.99
N ALA A 365 26.47 -3.87 78.30
CA ALA A 365 27.80 -3.95 78.92
C ALA A 365 27.99 -2.91 80.03
N ALA A 366 27.53 -1.68 79.82
CA ALA A 366 27.62 -0.61 80.82
C ALA A 366 26.72 -0.87 82.06
N VAL A 367 25.54 -1.47 81.88
CA VAL A 367 24.65 -1.88 82.98
C VAL A 367 25.27 -3.04 83.76
N GLN A 368 25.77 -4.07 83.07
CA GLN A 368 26.44 -5.21 83.70
C GLN A 368 27.64 -4.75 84.53
N ALA A 369 28.53 -3.92 83.98
CA ALA A 369 29.70 -3.41 84.70
C ALA A 369 29.32 -2.64 85.98
N ARG A 370 28.25 -1.83 85.96
CA ARG A 370 27.76 -1.08 87.12
C ARG A 370 27.13 -1.96 88.20
N VAL A 371 26.39 -2.99 87.82
CA VAL A 371 25.79 -3.94 88.78
C VAL A 371 26.85 -4.88 89.36
N THR A 372 27.85 -5.29 88.58
CA THR A 372 28.99 -6.06 89.10
C THR A 372 29.80 -5.26 90.12
N ALA A 373 29.96 -3.95 89.93
CA ALA A 373 30.61 -3.07 90.89
C ALA A 373 29.76 -2.76 92.14
N ARG A 374 28.43 -2.94 92.06
CA ARG A 374 27.46 -2.69 93.14
C ARG A 374 26.38 -3.79 93.17
N PRO A 375 26.67 -4.94 93.82
CA PRO A 375 25.80 -6.12 93.80
C PRO A 375 24.43 -5.92 94.48
N ASP A 376 24.28 -4.83 95.25
CA ASP A 376 23.06 -4.40 95.92
C ASP A 376 21.99 -3.87 94.95
N MET A 377 22.36 -3.50 93.73
CA MET A 377 21.45 -2.83 92.78
C MET A 377 20.50 -3.78 92.02
N ALA A 378 20.83 -5.06 91.87
CA ALA A 378 19.96 -6.03 91.19
C ALA A 378 20.36 -7.48 91.49
N GLU A 379 19.37 -8.38 91.41
CA GLU A 379 19.59 -9.81 91.59
C GLU A 379 20.39 -10.40 90.39
N PRO A 380 21.43 -11.23 90.64
CA PRO A 380 22.28 -11.77 89.57
C PRO A 380 21.58 -12.66 88.53
N SER A 381 20.44 -13.28 88.87
CA SER A 381 19.69 -14.11 87.92
C SER A 381 18.83 -13.26 86.98
N ALA A 382 18.13 -12.26 87.52
CA ALA A 382 17.35 -11.28 86.77
C ALA A 382 18.22 -10.48 85.78
N LEU A 383 19.42 -10.05 86.21
CA LEU A 383 20.39 -9.36 85.33
C LEU A 383 20.81 -10.24 84.14
N ARG A 384 21.05 -11.54 84.39
CA ARG A 384 21.44 -12.49 83.33
C ARG A 384 20.32 -12.71 82.32
N GLN A 385 19.08 -12.89 82.78
CA GLN A 385 17.93 -13.06 81.89
C GLN A 385 17.69 -11.81 81.03
N TRP A 386 17.72 -10.63 81.64
CA TRP A 386 17.56 -9.37 80.91
C TRP A 386 18.68 -9.14 79.89
N ALA A 387 19.95 -9.37 80.26
CA ALA A 387 21.07 -9.20 79.36
C ALA A 387 21.02 -10.19 78.19
N ALA A 388 20.61 -11.44 78.43
CA ALA A 388 20.46 -12.45 77.38
C ALA A 388 19.38 -12.04 76.36
N TRP A 389 18.24 -11.53 76.82
CA TRP A 389 17.19 -11.01 75.94
C TRP A 389 17.67 -9.78 75.14
N ALA A 390 18.28 -8.80 75.81
CA ALA A 390 18.72 -7.57 75.15
C ALA A 390 19.84 -7.81 74.11
N LEU A 391 20.73 -8.78 74.36
CA LEU A 391 21.74 -9.19 73.38
C LEU A 391 21.12 -9.96 72.21
N ALA A 392 20.13 -10.82 72.45
CA ALA A 392 19.40 -11.50 71.38
C ALA A 392 18.65 -10.50 70.47
N GLU A 393 18.08 -9.44 71.05
CA GLU A 393 17.46 -8.35 70.28
C GLU A 393 18.49 -7.57 69.45
N ALA A 394 19.69 -7.32 69.99
CA ALA A 394 20.78 -6.71 69.25
C ALA A 394 21.25 -7.60 68.08
N ASP A 395 21.32 -8.92 68.28
CA ASP A 395 21.72 -9.87 67.25
C ASP A 395 20.67 -10.00 66.14
N ALA A 396 19.38 -9.86 66.47
CA ALA A 396 18.30 -9.83 65.48
C ALA A 396 18.34 -8.57 64.59
N LEU A 397 18.82 -7.44 65.12
CA LEU A 397 18.98 -6.18 64.39
C LEU A 397 20.30 -6.10 63.61
N ASP A 398 21.28 -6.97 63.90
CA ASP A 398 22.60 -6.93 63.30
C ASP A 398 22.56 -7.47 61.86
N PRO A 399 22.77 -6.63 60.83
CA PRO A 399 22.72 -7.04 59.42
C PRO A 399 23.84 -8.02 59.05
N VAL A 400 24.94 -8.05 59.81
CA VAL A 400 26.09 -8.95 59.59
C VAL A 400 25.78 -10.35 60.10
N LEU A 401 25.17 -10.47 61.28
CA LEU A 401 24.76 -11.76 61.85
C LEU A 401 23.58 -12.38 61.09
N SER A 402 22.60 -11.56 60.73
CA SER A 402 21.47 -11.97 59.89
C SER A 402 21.84 -12.23 58.42
N ARG A 403 23.07 -11.87 58.01
CA ARG A 403 23.61 -12.01 56.64
C ARG A 403 22.86 -11.22 55.58
N LEU A 404 22.05 -10.23 55.98
CA LEU A 404 21.29 -9.37 55.06
C LEU A 404 22.22 -8.56 54.14
N PHE A 405 23.45 -8.26 54.60
CA PHE A 405 24.49 -7.64 53.76
C PHE A 405 24.87 -8.47 52.52
N LYS A 406 24.58 -9.78 52.49
CA LYS A 406 24.83 -10.61 51.29
C LYS A 406 23.92 -10.26 50.13
N GLU A 407 22.70 -9.79 50.41
CA GLU A 407 21.76 -9.33 49.38
C GLU A 407 22.27 -8.02 48.73
N GLU A 408 22.97 -7.19 49.51
CA GLU A 408 23.67 -6.00 49.00
C GLU A 408 24.87 -6.36 48.10
N LEU A 409 25.57 -7.45 48.42
CA LEU A 409 26.70 -7.98 47.64
C LEU A 409 26.29 -8.70 46.34
N LEU A 410 25.06 -9.22 46.26
CA LEU A 410 24.58 -10.07 45.16
C LEU A 410 23.86 -9.33 44.03
N THR A 411 23.85 -7.99 44.01
CA THR A 411 23.16 -7.28 42.93
C THR A 411 23.91 -7.39 41.58
N PRO A 412 23.21 -7.67 40.47
CA PRO A 412 23.80 -8.12 39.22
C PRO A 412 24.49 -6.96 38.51
N SER A 413 25.81 -6.84 38.69
CA SER A 413 26.65 -5.97 37.87
C SER A 413 27.01 -6.59 36.51
N ASP A 414 26.77 -7.90 36.29
CA ASP A 414 27.43 -8.64 35.21
C ASP A 414 26.52 -9.30 34.15
N ASP A 415 25.21 -9.07 34.14
CA ASP A 415 24.39 -9.41 32.95
C ASP A 415 24.50 -8.32 31.86
N VAL A 416 25.75 -7.91 31.57
CA VAL A 416 26.09 -7.35 30.27
C VAL A 416 26.09 -8.52 29.30
N HIS A 417 24.94 -8.74 28.66
CA HIS A 417 24.83 -9.60 27.50
C HIS A 417 25.73 -9.05 26.37
N LEU A 418 27.02 -9.40 26.41
CA LEU A 418 27.93 -9.27 25.29
C LEU A 418 27.40 -10.21 24.19
N PRO A 419 27.03 -9.69 23.01
CA PRO A 419 26.66 -10.56 21.90
C PRO A 419 27.87 -11.45 21.59
N LYS A 420 27.64 -12.77 21.55
CA LYS A 420 28.65 -13.73 21.11
C LYS A 420 29.15 -13.29 19.73
N ALA A 421 30.43 -12.97 19.64
CA ALA A 421 31.12 -12.86 18.36
C ALA A 421 31.13 -14.26 17.74
N ASP A 422 30.33 -14.44 16.69
CA ASP A 422 30.39 -15.64 15.85
C ASP A 422 31.80 -15.74 15.25
N ARG A 423 32.44 -16.89 15.47
CA ARG A 423 33.62 -17.37 14.75
C ARG A 423 33.21 -18.14 13.51
#